data_AF-A0A0F9MRC1-F1
#
_entry.id   AF-A0A0F9MRC1-F1
#
_cell.length_a   1.000
_cell.length_b   1.000
_cell.length_c   1.000
_cell.angle_alpha   90.00
_cell.angle_beta   90.00
_cell.angle_gamma   90.00
#
_symmetry.space_group_name_H-M   'P 1'
#
loop_
_entity.id
_entity.type
_entity.pdbx_description
1 polymer ?
#
loop_
_entity_poly.entity_id
_entity_poly.type
_entity_poly.pdbx_seq_one_letter_code
_entity_poly.pdbx_strand_id
1 'polypeptide(L)'
;MTAAVDEKAAAKAKKGWALREKLKESRRTATYCVCSLLGKGCKRYGSSDCVNGVPECDHPSLWLRDGKPAVFVSQPYQIRDPKRLGEFCAERGLECMIRTWPAWHYRGSVLHVEIRRKGERL
;
A
#
# COMPACT_ATOMS: atom_id res chain seq x y z
N MET A 1 23.99 -10.59 11.74
CA MET A 1 24.41 -9.30 11.16
C MET A 1 23.18 -8.48 10.85
N THR A 2 22.87 -7.48 11.66
CA THR A 2 21.78 -6.52 11.40
C THR A 2 22.28 -5.52 10.37
N ALA A 3 21.79 -5.62 9.12
CA ALA A 3 22.01 -4.57 8.15
C ALA A 3 21.29 -3.31 8.67
N ALA A 4 22.06 -2.31 9.11
CA ALA A 4 21.49 -1.00 9.39
C ALA A 4 20.78 -0.53 8.13
N VAL A 5 19.49 -0.24 8.24
CA VAL A 5 18.69 0.23 7.12
C VAL A 5 19.29 1.57 6.69
N ASP A 6 19.75 1.68 5.45
CA ASP A 6 20.15 2.97 4.90
C ASP A 6 18.88 3.82 4.71
N GLU A 7 18.55 4.59 5.75
CA GLU A 7 17.38 5.46 5.81
C GLU A 7 17.36 6.46 4.64
N LYS A 8 18.52 6.93 4.19
CA LYS A 8 18.63 7.83 3.03
C LYS A 8 18.25 7.11 1.75
N ALA A 9 18.71 5.88 1.56
CA ALA A 9 18.34 5.06 0.41
C ALA A 9 16.84 4.72 0.41
N ALA A 10 16.27 4.40 1.58
CA ALA A 10 14.83 4.16 1.75
C ALA A 10 13.99 5.39 1.40
N ALA A 11 14.34 6.56 1.95
CA ALA A 11 13.68 7.83 1.65
C ALA A 11 13.80 8.19 0.15
N LYS A 12 14.97 7.96 -0.45
CA LYS A 12 15.20 8.17 -1.89
C LYS A 12 14.34 7.23 -2.74
N ALA A 13 14.22 5.95 -2.37
CA ALA A 13 13.39 4.98 -3.09
C ALA A 13 11.91 5.38 -3.04
N LYS A 14 11.40 5.71 -1.85
CA LYS A 14 10.03 6.20 -1.63
C LYS A 14 9.74 7.45 -2.45
N LYS A 15 10.60 8.47 -2.34
CA LYS A 15 10.48 9.74 -3.08
C LYS A 15 10.56 9.52 -4.59
N GLY A 16 11.49 8.68 -5.05
CA GLY A 16 11.68 8.38 -6.46
C GLY A 16 10.47 7.68 -7.07
N TRP A 17 9.89 6.69 -6.38
CA TRP A 17 8.64 6.05 -6.81
C TRP A 17 7.49 7.05 -6.83
N ALA A 18 7.30 7.81 -5.76
CA ALA A 18 6.23 8.81 -5.68
C ALA A 18 6.32 9.84 -6.81
N LEU A 19 7.52 10.33 -7.14
CA LEU A 19 7.74 11.27 -8.24
C LEU A 19 7.43 10.66 -9.61
N ARG A 20 7.87 9.42 -9.87
CA ARG A 20 7.58 8.72 -11.13
C ARG A 20 6.09 8.51 -11.34
N GLU A 21 5.39 8.07 -10.30
CA GLU A 21 3.94 7.81 -10.35
C GLU A 21 3.09 9.08 -10.15
N LYS A 22 3.72 10.26 -10.00
CA LYS A 22 3.04 11.54 -9.72
C LYS A 22 2.11 11.46 -8.50
N LEU A 23 2.58 10.82 -7.44
CA LEU A 23 1.85 10.58 -6.21
C LEU A 23 2.35 11.47 -5.07
N LYS A 24 1.42 11.79 -4.17
CA LYS A 24 1.73 12.44 -2.89
C LYS A 24 1.18 11.58 -1.77
N GLU A 25 2.03 11.27 -0.79
CA GLU A 25 1.58 10.52 0.38
C GLU A 25 0.55 11.34 1.16
N SER A 26 -0.52 10.68 1.59
CA SER A 26 -1.51 11.27 2.47
C SER A 26 -0.88 11.53 3.83
N ARG A 27 -1.03 12.78 4.32
CA ARG A 27 -0.59 13.17 5.67
C ARG A 27 -1.53 12.68 6.78
N ARG A 28 -2.67 12.08 6.42
CA ARG A 28 -3.70 11.63 7.37
C ARG A 28 -3.52 10.15 7.68
N THR A 29 -2.64 9.84 8.62
CA THR A 29 -2.33 8.47 9.09
C THR A 29 -3.57 7.72 9.59
N ALA A 30 -4.48 8.40 10.29
CA ALA A 30 -5.76 7.85 10.77
C ALA A 30 -6.74 7.44 9.64
N THR A 31 -6.40 7.70 8.37
CA THR A 31 -7.23 7.40 7.18
C THR A 31 -6.51 6.55 6.15
N TYR A 32 -5.35 5.98 6.45
CA TYR A 32 -4.82 4.92 5.60
C TYR A 32 -5.85 3.82 5.62
N CYS A 33 -6.60 3.69 4.54
CA CYS A 33 -7.70 2.75 4.42
C CYS A 33 -7.99 2.50 2.96
N VAL A 34 -8.05 1.22 2.60
CA VAL A 34 -8.40 0.80 1.26
C VAL A 34 -9.82 1.25 0.88
N CYS A 35 -10.72 1.46 1.86
CA CYS A 35 -12.02 2.09 1.67
C CYS A 35 -11.94 3.46 0.96
N SER A 36 -10.87 4.24 1.17
CA SER A 36 -10.69 5.54 0.52
C SER A 36 -10.53 5.42 -0.99
N LEU A 37 -9.98 4.31 -1.49
CA LEU A 37 -9.95 4.01 -2.92
C LEU A 37 -11.35 3.75 -3.49
N LEU A 38 -12.29 3.35 -2.64
CA LEU A 38 -13.68 3.09 -3.02
C LEU A 38 -14.59 4.32 -2.81
N GLY A 39 -14.02 5.48 -2.45
CA GLY A 39 -14.79 6.68 -2.09
C GLY A 39 -15.57 6.53 -0.78
N LYS A 40 -15.28 5.50 0.02
CA LYS A 40 -15.96 5.21 1.29
C LYS A 40 -15.16 5.77 2.46
N GLY A 41 -15.86 6.26 3.48
CA GLY A 41 -15.27 6.58 4.77
C GLY A 41 -14.76 5.32 5.47
N CYS A 42 -13.69 5.43 6.26
CA CYS A 42 -13.20 4.33 7.08
C CYS A 42 -14.22 4.01 8.18
N LYS A 43 -14.76 2.78 8.21
CA LYS A 43 -15.79 2.34 9.17
C LYS A 43 -15.24 1.90 10.55
N ARG A 44 -14.14 2.52 11.01
CA ARG A 44 -13.34 2.12 12.21
C ARG A 44 -12.62 0.77 12.08
N TYR A 45 -11.59 0.62 12.92
CA TYR A 45 -10.77 -0.57 13.11
C TYR A 45 -11.65 -1.80 13.40
N GLY A 46 -11.39 -2.91 12.70
CA GLY A 46 -12.04 -4.21 12.93
C GLY A 46 -13.10 -4.64 11.91
N SER A 47 -13.48 -3.77 10.95
CA SER A 47 -14.30 -4.22 9.82
C SER A 47 -13.45 -4.95 8.77
N SER A 48 -13.98 -6.03 8.20
CA SER A 48 -13.32 -6.78 7.11
C SER A 48 -13.15 -5.95 5.83
N ASP A 49 -13.74 -4.75 5.75
CA ASP A 49 -13.63 -3.85 4.60
C ASP A 49 -12.58 -2.74 4.78
N CYS A 50 -11.95 -2.62 5.95
CA CYS A 50 -10.94 -1.59 6.25
C CYS A 50 -9.51 -2.12 6.16
N VAL A 51 -8.50 -1.32 6.55
CA VAL A 51 -7.07 -1.76 6.57
C VAL A 51 -6.89 -3.08 7.29
N ASN A 52 -7.55 -3.27 8.43
CA ASN A 52 -7.43 -4.51 9.19
C ASN A 52 -7.99 -5.72 8.43
N GLY A 53 -8.83 -5.50 7.42
CA GLY A 53 -9.35 -6.53 6.54
C GLY A 53 -8.42 -6.87 5.38
N VAL A 54 -7.45 -6.00 5.04
CA VAL A 54 -6.47 -6.28 4.00
C VAL A 54 -5.56 -7.42 4.49
N PRO A 55 -5.54 -8.59 3.81
CA PRO A 55 -4.74 -9.72 4.24
C PRO A 55 -3.26 -9.35 4.30
N GLU A 56 -2.61 -9.69 5.42
CA GLU A 56 -1.17 -9.49 5.63
C GLU A 56 -0.73 -8.03 5.46
N CYS A 57 -1.62 -7.08 5.78
CA CYS A 57 -1.31 -5.68 5.71
C CYS A 57 -0.33 -5.27 6.81
N ASP A 58 0.85 -4.84 6.39
CA ASP A 58 1.89 -4.27 7.23
C ASP A 58 2.38 -2.93 6.67
N HIS A 59 2.85 -2.04 7.55
CA HIS A 59 3.36 -0.70 7.21
C HIS A 59 2.53 0.06 6.15
N PRO A 60 1.22 0.25 6.38
CA PRO A 60 0.31 0.82 5.39
C PRO A 60 0.59 2.31 5.13
N SER A 61 0.39 2.73 3.89
CA SER A 61 0.39 4.13 3.48
C SER A 61 -0.63 4.36 2.37
N LEU A 62 -1.28 5.53 2.39
CA LEU A 62 -2.21 5.94 1.33
C LEU A 62 -1.58 7.04 0.49
N TRP A 63 -1.72 6.92 -0.82
CA TRP A 63 -1.13 7.84 -1.78
C TRP A 63 -2.20 8.44 -2.69
N LEU A 64 -2.00 9.72 -2.97
CA LEU A 64 -2.96 10.56 -3.67
C LEU A 64 -2.40 10.96 -5.03
N ARG A 65 -3.25 10.95 -6.05
CA ARG A 65 -3.03 11.60 -7.33
C ARG A 65 -4.03 12.74 -7.47
N ASP A 66 -3.55 13.94 -7.74
CA ASP A 66 -4.40 15.14 -7.87
C ASP A 66 -5.36 15.34 -6.66
N GLY A 67 -4.86 15.04 -5.46
CA GLY A 67 -5.62 15.16 -4.21
C GLY A 67 -6.61 14.02 -3.93
N LYS A 68 -6.78 13.06 -4.84
CA LYS A 68 -7.70 11.92 -4.69
C LYS A 68 -6.94 10.63 -4.36
N PRO A 69 -7.51 9.73 -3.53
CA PRO A 69 -6.94 8.40 -3.30
C PRO A 69 -6.73 7.63 -4.60
N ALA A 70 -5.48 7.19 -4.83
CA ALA A 70 -5.05 6.51 -6.05
C ALA A 70 -4.46 5.13 -5.77
N VAL A 71 -3.62 5.01 -4.75
CA VAL A 71 -3.04 3.71 -4.37
C VAL A 71 -2.86 3.61 -2.86
N PHE A 72 -3.19 2.43 -2.34
CA PHE A 72 -2.84 2.01 -1.01
C PHE A 72 -1.62 1.09 -1.10
N VAL A 73 -0.59 1.37 -0.31
CA VAL A 73 0.62 0.56 -0.28
C VAL A 73 0.74 -0.11 1.07
N SER A 74 1.01 -1.41 1.07
CA SER A 74 1.46 -2.18 2.22
C SER A 74 2.85 -2.76 1.93
N GLN A 75 3.69 -2.88 2.96
CA GLN A 75 5.04 -3.41 2.83
C GLN A 75 5.31 -4.54 3.83
N PRO A 76 4.65 -5.70 3.69
CA PRO A 76 4.88 -6.84 4.55
C PRO A 76 6.21 -7.53 4.23
N TYR A 77 6.80 -8.15 5.25
CA TYR A 77 8.01 -8.97 5.10
C TYR A 77 7.77 -10.25 4.30
N GLN A 78 6.55 -10.77 4.31
CA GLN A 78 6.14 -11.98 3.61
C GLN A 78 4.66 -11.93 3.28
N ILE A 79 4.24 -12.66 2.25
CA ILE A 79 2.84 -12.96 1.95
C ILE A 79 2.72 -14.48 1.93
N ARG A 80 2.01 -15.02 2.92
CA ARG A 80 1.78 -16.47 3.10
C ARG A 80 0.62 -16.95 2.23
N ASP A 81 -0.39 -16.11 2.03
CA ASP A 81 -1.58 -16.43 1.23
C ASP A 81 -1.89 -15.31 0.22
N PRO A 82 -1.15 -15.26 -0.91
CA PRO A 82 -1.39 -14.26 -1.94
C PRO A 82 -2.76 -14.43 -2.61
N LYS A 83 -3.36 -15.63 -2.57
CA LYS A 83 -4.70 -15.90 -3.12
C LYS A 83 -5.75 -15.11 -2.36
N ARG A 84 -5.69 -15.13 -1.03
CA ARG A 84 -6.62 -14.37 -0.18
C ARG A 84 -6.53 -12.87 -0.41
N LEU A 85 -5.33 -12.32 -0.65
CA LEU A 85 -5.17 -10.91 -1.02
C LEU A 85 -5.82 -10.60 -2.38
N GLY A 86 -5.64 -11.49 -3.36
CA GLY A 86 -6.28 -11.39 -4.67
C GLY A 86 -7.81 -11.44 -4.58
N GLU A 87 -8.36 -12.38 -3.81
CA GLU A 87 -9.80 -12.52 -3.56
C GLU A 87 -10.37 -11.27 -2.86
N PHE A 88 -9.70 -10.81 -1.79
CA PHE A 88 -10.06 -9.57 -1.10
C PHE A 88 -10.19 -8.38 -2.05
N CYS A 89 -9.22 -8.24 -2.97
CA CYS A 89 -9.23 -7.16 -3.95
C CYS A 89 -10.34 -7.35 -4.99
N ALA A 90 -10.48 -8.55 -5.53
CA ALA A 90 -11.47 -8.88 -6.57
C ALA A 90 -12.91 -8.62 -6.09
N GLU A 91 -13.25 -9.04 -4.88
CA GLU A 91 -14.57 -8.80 -4.25
C GLU A 91 -14.93 -7.30 -4.13
N ARG A 92 -13.91 -6.43 -4.10
CA ARG A 92 -14.07 -4.99 -3.85
C ARG A 92 -13.86 -4.15 -5.11
N GLY A 93 -13.70 -4.77 -6.28
CA GLY A 93 -13.40 -4.05 -7.52
C GLY A 93 -12.00 -3.40 -7.50
N LEU A 94 -11.09 -3.97 -6.74
CA LEU A 94 -9.69 -3.57 -6.63
C LEU A 94 -8.80 -4.57 -7.38
N GLU A 95 -7.57 -4.16 -7.62
CA GLU A 95 -6.48 -5.04 -8.02
C GLU A 95 -5.27 -4.81 -7.12
N CYS A 96 -4.49 -5.86 -6.90
CA CYS A 96 -3.24 -5.79 -6.18
C CYS A 96 -2.06 -6.17 -7.07
N MET A 97 -0.91 -5.55 -6.80
CA MET A 97 0.36 -5.89 -7.42
C MET A 97 1.41 -6.08 -6.35
N ILE A 98 2.08 -7.23 -6.38
CA ILE A 98 3.16 -7.57 -5.44
C ILE A 98 4.48 -7.44 -6.18
N ARG A 99 5.39 -6.62 -5.66
CA ARG A 99 6.72 -6.40 -6.21
C ARG A 99 7.76 -6.52 -5.10
N THR A 100 9.01 -6.78 -5.45
CA THR A 100 10.14 -6.68 -4.51
C THR A 100 10.78 -5.28 -4.53
N TRP A 101 10.37 -4.43 -5.47
CA TRP A 101 10.85 -3.06 -5.63
C TRP A 101 9.73 -2.16 -6.17
N PRO A 102 9.61 -0.90 -5.68
CA PRO A 102 10.42 -0.24 -4.67
C PRO A 102 10.00 -0.59 -3.23
N ALA A 103 10.93 -1.05 -2.41
CA ALA A 103 10.69 -1.34 -0.99
C ALA A 103 11.45 -0.32 -0.11
N TRP A 104 10.75 0.38 0.78
CA TRP A 104 11.32 1.46 1.59
C TRP A 104 11.07 1.36 3.09
N HIS A 105 10.30 0.39 3.60
CA HIS A 105 10.25 0.17 5.05
C HIS A 105 11.51 -0.54 5.55
N TYR A 106 11.87 -1.66 4.92
CA TYR A 106 13.20 -2.28 5.02
C TYR A 106 13.66 -2.70 3.63
N ARG A 107 14.63 -1.96 3.09
CA ARG A 107 15.09 -2.12 1.71
C ARG A 107 15.57 -3.56 1.45
N GLY A 108 14.92 -4.26 0.52
CA GLY A 108 15.26 -5.64 0.14
C GLY A 108 14.71 -6.73 1.06
N SER A 109 14.04 -6.37 2.16
CA SER A 109 13.49 -7.32 3.13
C SER A 109 11.97 -7.29 3.22
N VAL A 110 11.31 -6.29 2.62
CA VAL A 110 9.86 -6.22 2.52
C VAL A 110 9.43 -6.27 1.06
N LEU A 111 8.24 -6.82 0.86
CA LEU A 111 7.51 -6.71 -0.39
C LEU A 111 6.91 -5.32 -0.52
N HIS A 112 6.55 -4.97 -1.74
CA HIS A 112 5.83 -3.75 -2.09
C HIS A 112 4.49 -4.16 -2.70
N VAL A 113 3.43 -4.04 -1.90
CA VAL A 113 2.07 -4.38 -2.28
C VAL A 113 1.32 -3.10 -2.61
N GLU A 114 1.01 -2.91 -3.89
CA GLU A 114 0.17 -1.82 -4.38
C GLU A 114 -1.27 -2.34 -4.50
N ILE A 115 -2.24 -1.63 -3.92
CA ILE A 115 -3.67 -1.89 -4.09
C ILE A 115 -4.32 -0.64 -4.68
N ARG A 116 -5.07 -0.80 -5.77
CA ARG A 116 -5.72 0.29 -6.50
C ARG A 116 -7.06 -0.17 -7.08
N ARG A 117 -7.86 0.77 -7.62
CA ARG A 117 -9.10 0.40 -8.33
C ARG A 117 -8.75 -0.41 -9.57
N LYS A 118 -9.54 -1.45 -9.85
CA LYS A 118 -9.32 -2.33 -11.01
C LYS A 118 -9.34 -1.52 -12.30
N GLY A 119 -8.32 -1.73 -13.15
CA GLY A 119 -8.18 -1.02 -14.43
C GLY A 119 -7.57 0.38 -14.34
N GLU A 120 -7.33 0.92 -13.13
CA GLU A 120 -6.55 2.15 -13.00
C GLU A 120 -5.05 1.87 -13.16
N ARG A 121 -4.38 2.65 -14.00
CA ARG A 121 -2.92 2.62 -14.11
C ARG A 121 -2.30 3.67 -13.19
N LEU A 122 -1.22 3.27 -12.52
CA LEU A 122 -0.26 4.21 -11.97
C LEU A 122 0.50 4.88 -13.11
#